data_AF-A0A2U1MKG7-F1
#
_entry.id   AF-A0A2U1MKG7-F1
#
_cell.length_a   1.000
_cell.length_b   1.000
_cell.length_c   1.000
_cell.angle_alpha   90.00
_cell.angle_beta   90.00
_cell.angle_gamma   90.00
#
_symmetry.space_group_name_H-M   'P 1'
#
loop_
_entity.id
_entity.type
_entity.pdbx_description
1 polymer ?
#
loop_
_entity_poly.entity_id
_entity_poly.type
_entity_poly.pdbx_seq_one_letter_code
_entity_poly.pdbx_strand_id
1 'polypeptide(L)'
;MVTKKNNDMIGMMSEVFEGYKRQYCETSASLSRICTSAGVLDGEQKKQKLSEITGGLYEAETLLRKMDLEARSMPPGIKASLLAKIREYRNDLSILKSEIKRLHISNANVAERDELLESGRADVMQCFTIDNE
;
A
#
# COMPACT_ATOMS: atom_id res chain seq x y z
N MET A 1 -3.43 -38.61 10.29
CA MET A 1 -4.73 -37.91 10.44
C MET A 1 -4.53 -36.67 11.33
N VAL A 2 -3.89 -35.62 10.83
CA VAL A 2 -3.70 -34.34 11.55
C VAL A 2 -3.53 -33.32 10.41
N THR A 3 -4.54 -32.62 9.94
CA THR A 3 -4.92 -31.27 10.38
C THR A 3 -6.27 -30.84 9.76
N LYS A 4 -7.12 -31.77 9.32
CA LYS A 4 -8.30 -31.42 8.50
C LYS A 4 -9.47 -30.81 9.31
N LYS A 5 -9.56 -31.10 10.61
CA LYS A 5 -10.67 -30.66 11.48
C LYS A 5 -10.72 -29.16 11.82
N ASN A 6 -9.62 -28.42 11.65
CA ASN A 6 -9.60 -26.98 11.97
C ASN A 6 -10.06 -26.10 10.79
N ASN A 7 -10.09 -26.65 9.57
CA ASN A 7 -10.49 -25.90 8.37
C ASN A 7 -12.01 -25.96 8.13
N ASP A 8 -12.68 -27.04 8.54
CA ASP A 8 -14.13 -27.20 8.36
C ASP A 8 -14.97 -26.30 9.30
N MET A 9 -14.43 -25.86 10.46
CA MET A 9 -15.14 -24.92 11.35
C MET A 9 -15.01 -23.46 10.91
N ILE A 10 -14.01 -23.16 10.06
CA ILE A 10 -13.89 -21.91 9.29
C ILE A 10 -14.85 -21.94 8.09
N GLY A 11 -15.41 -23.11 7.73
CA GLY A 11 -16.43 -23.24 6.67
C GLY A 11 -17.80 -22.66 7.04
N MET A 12 -18.04 -22.30 8.30
CA MET A 12 -19.24 -21.58 8.76
C MET A 12 -18.99 -20.08 8.92
N MET A 13 -18.23 -19.47 8.02
CA MET A 13 -18.10 -18.01 7.97
C MET A 13 -19.35 -17.41 7.32
N SER A 14 -19.77 -16.24 7.81
CA SER A 14 -20.79 -15.42 7.14
C SER A 14 -20.37 -15.19 5.67
N GLU A 15 -21.29 -15.38 4.73
CA GLU A 15 -21.05 -15.14 3.29
C GLU A 15 -20.46 -13.73 3.05
N VAL A 16 -20.89 -12.78 3.87
CA VAL A 16 -20.41 -11.39 3.89
C VAL A 16 -18.93 -11.31 4.27
N PHE A 17 -18.51 -12.05 5.32
CA PHE A 17 -17.10 -12.11 5.74
C PHE A 17 -16.21 -12.68 4.63
N GLU A 18 -16.66 -13.78 4.00
CA GLU A 18 -15.94 -14.42 2.90
C GLU A 18 -15.84 -13.51 1.67
N GLY A 19 -16.89 -12.73 1.38
CA GLY A 19 -16.87 -11.69 0.36
C GLY A 19 -15.80 -10.64 0.62
N TYR A 20 -15.75 -10.09 1.84
CA TYR A 20 -14.72 -9.12 2.21
C TYR A 20 -13.30 -9.71 2.20
N LYS A 21 -13.14 -10.98 2.61
CA LYS A 21 -11.86 -11.68 2.55
C LYS A 21 -11.37 -11.85 1.11
N ARG A 22 -12.27 -12.20 0.18
CA ARG A 22 -11.95 -12.32 -1.24
C ARG A 22 -11.51 -10.98 -1.83
N GLN A 23 -12.24 -9.91 -1.52
CA GLN A 23 -11.86 -8.55 -1.91
C GLN A 23 -10.48 -8.18 -1.34
N TYR A 24 -10.22 -8.47 -0.06
CA TYR A 24 -8.93 -8.17 0.55
C TYR A 24 -7.78 -8.91 -0.14
N CYS A 25 -7.96 -10.19 -0.47
CA CYS A 25 -6.97 -10.95 -1.23
C CYS A 25 -6.73 -10.36 -2.62
N GLU A 26 -7.78 -9.92 -3.32
CA GLU A 26 -7.66 -9.28 -4.62
C GLU A 26 -6.92 -7.93 -4.53
N THR A 27 -7.29 -7.07 -3.58
CA THR A 27 -6.60 -5.80 -3.32
C THR A 27 -5.14 -6.04 -2.96
N SER A 28 -4.84 -7.02 -2.11
CA SER A 28 -3.47 -7.39 -1.73
C SER A 28 -2.63 -7.87 -2.92
N ALA A 29 -3.20 -8.73 -3.78
CA ALA A 29 -2.54 -9.19 -5.00
C ALA A 29 -2.30 -8.04 -5.98
N SER A 30 -3.26 -7.11 -6.10
CA SER A 30 -3.11 -5.89 -6.90
C SER A 30 -1.98 -5.02 -6.36
N LEU A 31 -1.97 -4.72 -5.05
CA LEU A 31 -0.91 -3.97 -4.38
C LEU A 31 0.47 -4.59 -4.60
N SER A 32 0.60 -5.91 -4.51
CA SER A 32 1.87 -6.60 -4.75
C SER A 32 2.39 -6.39 -6.18
N ARG A 33 1.51 -6.46 -7.19
CA ARG A 33 1.87 -6.16 -8.59
C ARG A 33 2.28 -4.70 -8.77
N ILE A 34 1.50 -3.77 -8.20
CA ILE A 34 1.79 -2.34 -8.30
C ILE A 34 3.10 -2.00 -7.58
N CYS A 35 3.38 -2.57 -6.39
CA CYS A 35 4.66 -2.39 -5.71
C CYS A 35 5.85 -2.93 -6.52
N THR A 36 5.72 -4.13 -7.10
CA THR A 36 6.78 -4.73 -7.92
C THR A 36 7.10 -3.86 -9.14
N SER A 37 6.06 -3.36 -9.83
CA SER A 37 6.23 -2.44 -10.96
C SER A 37 6.74 -1.06 -10.52
N ALA A 38 6.25 -0.50 -9.43
CA ALA A 38 6.71 0.79 -8.90
C ALA A 38 8.20 0.77 -8.49
N GLY A 39 8.73 -0.41 -8.11
CA GLY A 39 10.14 -0.58 -7.76
C GLY A 39 11.12 -0.34 -8.91
N VAL A 40 10.68 -0.51 -10.17
CA VAL A 40 11.50 -0.32 -11.37
C VAL A 40 11.17 0.97 -12.14
N LEU A 41 10.22 1.76 -11.63
CA LEU A 41 9.77 3.01 -12.25
C LEU A 41 10.39 4.23 -11.54
N ASP A 42 10.51 5.33 -12.27
CA ASP A 42 11.01 6.62 -11.78
C ASP A 42 10.13 7.78 -12.27
N GLY A 43 10.34 8.96 -11.66
CA GLY A 43 9.64 10.20 -12.03
C GLY A 43 8.11 10.13 -11.88
N GLU A 44 7.41 10.71 -12.85
CA GLU A 44 5.93 10.86 -12.84
C GLU A 44 5.21 9.50 -12.79
N GLN A 45 5.71 8.49 -13.50
CA GLN A 45 5.11 7.15 -13.54
C GLN A 45 5.15 6.47 -12.17
N LYS A 46 6.27 6.62 -11.43
CA LYS A 46 6.38 6.11 -10.06
C LYS A 46 5.42 6.85 -9.12
N LYS A 47 5.31 8.17 -9.25
CA LYS A 47 4.39 8.98 -8.44
C LYS A 47 2.94 8.54 -8.61
N GLN A 48 2.50 8.27 -9.84
CA GLN A 48 1.15 7.76 -10.11
C GLN A 48 0.94 6.38 -9.46
N LYS A 49 1.88 5.44 -9.61
CA LYS A 49 1.80 4.11 -9.00
C LYS A 49 1.80 4.15 -7.47
N LEU A 50 2.55 5.06 -6.86
CA LEU A 50 2.53 5.29 -5.41
C LEU A 50 1.17 5.81 -4.92
N SER A 51 0.48 6.64 -5.71
CA SER A 51 -0.90 7.06 -5.39
C SER A 51 -1.87 5.89 -5.44
N GLU A 52 -1.77 5.03 -6.47
CA GLU A 52 -2.57 3.80 -6.57
C GLU A 52 -2.32 2.86 -5.37
N ILE A 53 -1.05 2.67 -4.98
CA ILE A 53 -0.68 1.87 -3.80
C ILE A 53 -1.31 2.45 -2.53
N THR A 54 -1.29 3.78 -2.37
CA THR A 54 -1.87 4.44 -1.20
C THR A 54 -3.39 4.26 -1.15
N GLY A 55 -4.07 4.36 -2.30
CA GLY A 55 -5.50 4.07 -2.42
C GLY A 55 -5.85 2.63 -2.06
N GLY A 56 -5.12 1.65 -2.62
CA GLY A 56 -5.34 0.23 -2.33
C GLY A 56 -5.06 -0.14 -0.87
N LEU A 57 -4.09 0.52 -0.22
CA LEU A 57 -3.87 0.37 1.23
C LEU A 57 -5.07 0.82 2.06
N TYR A 58 -5.66 1.97 1.71
CA TYR A 58 -6.85 2.48 2.39
C TYR A 58 -8.06 1.56 2.20
N GLU A 59 -8.22 1.02 0.99
CA GLU A 59 -9.26 0.04 0.69
C GLU A 59 -9.07 -1.25 1.50
N ALA A 60 -7.85 -1.79 1.55
CA ALA A 60 -7.52 -2.96 2.34
C ALA A 60 -7.77 -2.73 3.85
N GLU A 61 -7.45 -1.55 4.41
CA GLU A 61 -7.81 -1.20 5.79
C GLU A 61 -9.31 -1.11 6.02
N THR A 62 -10.05 -0.59 5.04
CA THR A 62 -11.51 -0.51 5.10
C THR A 62 -12.12 -1.90 5.12
N LEU A 63 -11.61 -2.82 4.30
CA LEU A 63 -12.02 -4.23 4.30
C LEU A 63 -11.72 -4.90 5.64
N LEU A 64 -10.54 -4.69 6.21
CA LEU A 64 -10.20 -5.22 7.54
C LEU A 64 -11.12 -4.68 8.64
N ARG A 65 -11.54 -3.40 8.59
CA ARG A 65 -12.56 -2.85 9.50
C ARG A 65 -13.92 -3.51 9.32
N LYS A 66 -14.37 -3.71 8.09
CA LYS A 66 -15.64 -4.40 7.80
C LYS A 66 -15.62 -5.85 8.29
N MET A 67 -14.51 -6.55 8.07
CA MET A 67 -14.27 -7.90 8.61
C MET A 67 -14.28 -7.94 10.13
N ASP A 68 -13.73 -6.94 10.82
CA ASP A 68 -13.76 -6.83 12.30
C ASP A 68 -15.19 -6.68 12.83
N LEU A 69 -16.00 -5.85 12.17
CA LEU A 69 -17.41 -5.68 12.53
C LEU A 69 -18.20 -6.97 12.34
N GLU A 70 -18.02 -7.65 11.19
CA GLU A 70 -18.68 -8.93 10.91
C GLU A 70 -18.25 -10.01 11.92
N ALA A 71 -16.94 -10.12 12.20
CA ALA A 71 -16.40 -11.06 13.18
C ALA A 71 -16.95 -10.84 14.59
N ARG A 72 -17.24 -9.59 14.98
CA ARG A 72 -17.82 -9.27 16.29
C ARG A 72 -19.24 -9.78 16.47
N SER A 73 -19.99 -9.90 15.38
CA SER A 73 -21.36 -10.42 15.34
C SER A 73 -21.40 -11.95 15.35
N MET A 74 -20.26 -12.63 15.18
CA MET A 74 -20.17 -14.09 15.19
C MET A 74 -20.13 -14.68 16.61
N PRO A 75 -20.51 -15.96 16.78
CA PRO A 75 -20.42 -16.67 18.06
C PRO A 75 -18.99 -16.71 18.61
N PRO A 76 -18.80 -16.77 19.95
CA PRO A 76 -17.49 -16.63 20.60
C PRO A 76 -16.39 -17.57 20.07
N GLY A 77 -16.75 -18.81 19.73
CA GLY A 77 -15.80 -19.79 19.20
C GLY A 77 -15.21 -19.42 17.84
N ILE A 78 -16.03 -18.89 16.93
CA ILE A 78 -15.60 -18.49 15.58
C ILE A 78 -14.98 -17.08 15.62
N LYS A 79 -15.58 -16.18 16.41
CA LYS A 79 -15.12 -14.80 16.60
C LYS A 79 -13.66 -14.72 17.04
N ALA A 80 -13.24 -15.52 18.01
CA ALA A 80 -11.86 -15.49 18.51
C ALA A 80 -10.86 -15.82 17.39
N SER A 81 -11.16 -16.86 16.59
CA SER A 81 -10.32 -17.25 15.45
C SER A 81 -10.29 -16.17 14.36
N LEU A 82 -11.42 -15.50 14.11
CA LEU A 82 -11.51 -14.43 13.14
C LEU A 82 -10.73 -13.19 13.53
N LEU A 83 -10.87 -12.76 14.77
CA LEU A 83 -10.14 -11.60 15.29
C LEU A 83 -8.64 -11.86 15.30
N ALA A 84 -8.19 -13.08 15.59
CA ALA A 84 -6.78 -13.45 15.44
C ALA A 84 -6.30 -13.25 13.99
N LYS A 85 -7.05 -13.75 13.00
CA LYS A 85 -6.71 -13.59 11.59
C LYS A 85 -6.69 -12.14 11.11
N ILE A 86 -7.66 -11.34 11.55
CA ILE A 86 -7.72 -9.90 11.23
C ILE A 86 -6.52 -9.16 11.84
N ARG A 87 -6.07 -9.55 13.05
CA ARG A 87 -4.88 -8.96 13.67
C ARG A 87 -3.60 -9.29 12.91
N GLU A 88 -3.46 -10.52 12.40
CA GLU A 88 -2.36 -10.90 11.50
C GLU A 88 -2.34 -10.01 10.26
N TYR A 89 -3.47 -9.91 9.54
CA TYR A 89 -3.55 -9.09 8.32
C TYR A 89 -3.28 -7.60 8.57
N ARG A 90 -3.68 -7.07 9.73
CA ARG A 90 -3.34 -5.70 10.13
C ARG A 90 -1.83 -5.52 10.34
N ASN A 91 -1.18 -6.50 10.94
CA ASN A 91 0.26 -6.46 11.14
C ASN A 91 1.01 -6.52 9.80
N ASP A 92 0.63 -7.44 8.91
CA ASP A 92 1.21 -7.55 7.57
C ASP A 92 1.04 -6.26 6.76
N LEU A 93 -0.16 -5.64 6.84
CA LEU A 93 -0.44 -4.37 6.18
C LEU A 93 0.38 -3.21 6.77
N SER A 94 0.64 -3.21 8.08
CA SER A 94 1.52 -2.24 8.74
C SER A 94 2.97 -2.35 8.28
N ILE A 95 3.46 -3.58 8.10
CA ILE A 95 4.78 -3.85 7.52
C ILE A 95 4.82 -3.31 6.09
N LEU A 96 3.85 -3.68 5.25
CA LEU A 96 3.77 -3.23 3.85
C LEU A 96 3.72 -1.69 3.75
N LYS A 97 2.93 -1.03 4.59
CA LYS A 97 2.92 0.44 4.69
C LYS A 97 4.29 1.02 5.00
N SER A 98 5.05 0.38 5.87
CA SER A 98 6.38 0.83 6.26
C SER A 98 7.38 0.65 5.11
N GLU A 99 7.29 -0.45 4.36
CA GLU A 99 8.07 -0.66 3.11
C GLU A 99 7.78 0.45 2.09
N ILE A 100 6.51 0.76 1.85
CA ILE A 100 6.08 1.78 0.88
C ILE A 100 6.52 3.17 1.31
N LYS A 101 6.46 3.51 2.60
CA LYS A 101 7.00 4.78 3.10
C LYS A 101 8.48 4.93 2.79
N ARG A 102 9.28 3.85 2.88
CA ARG A 102 10.69 3.89 2.49
C ARG A 102 10.87 4.12 0.98
N LEU A 103 10.07 3.46 0.14
CA LEU A 103 10.05 3.73 -1.31
C LEU A 103 9.69 5.19 -1.62
N HIS A 104 8.77 5.77 -0.86
CA HIS A 104 8.37 7.17 -0.98
C HIS A 104 9.49 8.14 -0.58
N ILE A 105 10.20 7.86 0.52
CA ILE A 105 11.36 8.66 0.97
C ILE A 105 12.50 8.57 -0.05
N SER A 106 12.80 7.38 -0.58
CA SER A 106 13.79 7.21 -1.64
C SER A 106 13.43 7.99 -2.90
N ASN A 107 12.13 8.10 -3.24
CA ASN A 107 11.68 8.94 -4.35
C ASN A 107 11.78 10.45 -4.05
N ALA A 108 11.42 10.88 -2.83
CA ALA A 108 11.52 12.28 -2.42
C ALA A 108 12.97 12.79 -2.49
N ASN A 109 13.94 11.96 -2.09
CA ASN A 109 15.36 12.29 -2.20
C ASN A 109 15.84 12.46 -3.65
N VAL A 110 15.27 11.69 -4.59
CA VAL A 110 15.54 11.84 -6.04
C VAL A 110 14.86 13.09 -6.60
N ALA A 111 13.62 13.38 -6.18
CA ALA A 111 12.88 14.56 -6.62
C ALA A 111 13.52 15.87 -6.14
N GLU A 112 13.96 15.97 -4.88
CA GLU A 112 14.71 17.13 -4.37
C GLU A 112 16.05 17.31 -5.10
N ARG A 113 16.70 16.20 -5.51
CA ARG A 113 17.92 16.27 -6.33
C ARG A 113 17.63 16.80 -7.73
N ASP A 114 16.51 16.44 -8.35
CA ASP A 114 16.14 16.88 -9.69
C ASP A 114 15.78 18.37 -9.72
N GLU A 115 15.02 18.86 -8.72
CA GLU A 115 14.69 20.28 -8.59
C GLU A 115 15.94 21.16 -8.35
N LEU A 116 16.94 20.66 -7.61
CA LEU A 116 18.22 21.35 -7.45
C LEU A 116 19.06 21.39 -8.73
N LEU A 117 18.93 20.40 -9.61
CA LEU A 117 19.66 20.36 -10.89
C LEU A 117 19.04 21.29 -11.95
N GLU A 118 17.72 21.49 -11.92
CA GLU A 118 17.03 22.39 -12.86
C GLU A 118 17.24 23.87 -12.52
N SER A 119 17.41 24.21 -11.24
CA SER A 119 17.74 25.58 -10.80
C SER A 119 19.17 26.05 -11.17
N GLY A 120 20.05 25.14 -11.60
CA GLY A 120 21.46 25.42 -11.93
C GLY A 120 21.75 25.84 -13.39
N ARG A 121 20.74 26.04 -14.24
CA ARG A 121 20.92 26.38 -15.68
C ARG A 121 20.47 27.77 -16.10
N ALA A 122 20.01 28.61 -15.18
CA ALA A 122 19.47 29.94 -15.52
C ALA A 122 20.48 31.11 -15.41
N ASP A 123 21.70 30.91 -14.90
CA ASP A 123 22.60 32.04 -14.54
C ASP A 123 23.88 32.20 -15.39
N VAL A 124 23.93 31.68 -16.62
CA VAL A 124 25.05 31.98 -17.54
C VAL A 124 24.51 32.45 -18.89
N MET A 125 23.92 33.64 -18.93
CA MET A 125 23.90 34.45 -20.15
C MET A 125 23.55 35.92 -19.85
N GLN A 126 24.28 36.60 -18.97
CA GLN A 126 24.18 38.07 -18.90
C GLN A 126 25.50 38.70 -18.48
N CYS A 127 26.50 38.62 -19.34
CA CYS A 127 27.61 39.57 -19.29
C CYS A 127 28.15 39.77 -20.72
N PHE A 128 28.47 41.02 -21.05
CA PHE A 128 28.89 41.58 -22.35
C PHE A 128 27.80 42.17 -23.25
N THR A 129 27.25 43.29 -22.80
CA THR A 129 27.22 44.49 -23.67
C THR A 129 28.02 45.57 -22.97
N ILE A 130 29.24 45.79 -23.45
CA ILE A 130 30.08 46.92 -23.08
C ILE A 130 29.43 48.17 -23.67
N ASP A 131 29.08 49.11 -22.80
CA ASP A 131 28.82 50.49 -23.16
C ASP A 131 30.08 51.10 -23.77
N ASN A 132 29.97 51.66 -24.97
CA ASN A 132 30.97 52.57 -25.51
C ASN A 132 30.27 53.72 -26.25
N GLU A 133 30.31 54.87 -25.54
CA GLU A 133 30.31 56.28 -25.96
C GLU A 133 29.44 56.75 -27.14
#